data_AF-A0A0F9HAG9-F1
#
_entry.id   AF-A0A0F9HAG9-F1
#
_cell.length_a   1.000
_cell.length_b   1.000
_cell.length_c   1.000
_cell.angle_alpha   90.00
_cell.angle_beta   90.00
_cell.angle_gamma   90.00
#
_symmetry.space_group_name_H-M   'P 1'
#
loop_
_entity.id
_entity.type
_entity.pdbx_description
1 polymer ?
#
loop_
_entity_poly.entity_id
_entity_poly.type
_entity_poly.pdbx_seq_one_letter_code
_entity_poly.pdbx_strand_id
1 'polypeptide(L)'
;MNGKIDNTGKLQIERAGKMNNQGCPFTEDDGCGDWGPLFGEPTVSKWMGSHDPDAPERKKDRSHWDLKLCKKTLLFDVFEDERGCYA
;
A
#
# COMPACT_ATOMS: atom_id res chain seq x y z
N MET A 1 7.99 0.94 3.45
CA MET A 1 7.94 0.45 2.05
C MET A 1 7.28 1.52 1.20
N ASN A 2 7.66 1.65 -0.08
CA ASN A 2 6.99 2.54 -1.02
C ASN A 2 6.05 1.74 -1.93
N GLY A 3 4.86 2.27 -2.14
CA GLY A 3 3.83 1.67 -2.98
C GLY A 3 3.20 2.70 -3.90
N LYS A 4 2.61 2.23 -4.99
CA LYS A 4 1.91 3.08 -5.95
C LYS A 4 0.78 2.31 -6.62
N ILE A 5 -0.33 2.98 -6.89
CA ILE A 5 -1.29 2.55 -7.91
C ILE A 5 -1.10 3.48 -9.10
N ASP A 6 -0.76 2.92 -10.26
CA ASP A 6 -0.57 3.73 -11.46
C ASP A 6 -1.92 4.17 -12.07
N ASN A 7 -1.86 5.03 -13.08
CA ASN A 7 -3.04 5.53 -13.79
C ASN A 7 -3.87 4.45 -14.52
N THR A 8 -3.33 3.23 -14.67
CA THR A 8 -4.05 2.07 -15.20
C THR A 8 -4.67 1.21 -14.11
N GLY A 9 -4.57 1.64 -12.85
CA GLY A 9 -5.09 0.94 -11.68
C GLY A 9 -4.18 -0.18 -11.17
N LYS A 10 -2.97 -0.35 -11.70
CA LYS A 10 -2.08 -1.46 -11.32
C LYS A 10 -1.29 -1.15 -10.07
N LEU A 11 -1.25 -2.11 -9.14
CA LEU A 11 -0.43 -2.00 -7.92
C LEU A 11 1.05 -2.25 -8.24
N GLN A 12 1.88 -1.28 -7.87
CA GLN A 12 3.33 -1.33 -7.92
C GLN A 12 3.93 -1.24 -6.52
N ILE A 13 4.92 -2.07 -6.25
CA ILE A 13 5.66 -2.08 -4.98
C ILE A 13 7.14 -1.96 -5.26
N GLU A 14 7.82 -1.10 -4.50
CA GLU A 14 9.27 -0.96 -4.60
C GLU A 14 9.98 -2.19 -4.01
N ARG A 15 10.84 -2.82 -4.80
CA ARG A 15 11.77 -3.88 -4.36
C ARG A 15 13.12 -3.65 -5.00
N ALA A 16 14.18 -3.69 -4.18
CA ALA A 16 15.56 -3.44 -4.63
C ALA A 16 15.73 -2.14 -5.46
N GLY A 17 15.04 -1.06 -5.05
CA GLY A 17 15.12 0.24 -5.71
C GLY A 17 14.33 0.38 -7.01
N LYS A 18 13.47 -0.60 -7.36
CA LYS A 18 12.65 -0.57 -8.56
C LYS A 18 11.17 -0.80 -8.24
N MET A 19 10.30 -0.03 -8.87
CA MET A 19 8.85 -0.25 -8.83
C MET A 19 8.49 -1.44 -9.71
N ASN A 20 7.86 -2.46 -9.13
CA ASN A 20 7.45 -3.66 -9.85
C ASN A 20 5.94 -3.87 -9.74
N ASN A 21 5.30 -4.17 -10.88
CA ASN A 21 3.90 -4.59 -10.92
C ASN A 21 3.71 -5.84 -10.07
N GLN A 22 2.67 -5.84 -9.25
CA GLN A 22 2.26 -7.03 -8.53
C GLN A 22 1.37 -7.88 -9.43
N GLY A 23 1.81 -9.11 -9.70
CA GLY A 23 1.03 -10.10 -10.45
C GLY A 23 -0.16 -10.61 -9.66
N CYS A 24 -1.22 -10.99 -10.38
CA CYS A 24 -2.37 -11.68 -9.81
C CYS A 24 -1.99 -13.14 -9.51
N PRO A 25 -2.10 -13.62 -8.26
CA PRO A 25 -1.79 -15.02 -7.94
C PRO A 25 -2.84 -16.01 -8.45
N PHE A 26 -3.94 -15.52 -9.05
CA PHE A 26 -5.03 -16.34 -9.57
C PHE A 26 -5.02 -16.45 -11.11
N THR A 27 -4.17 -15.70 -11.80
CA THR A 27 -4.07 -15.70 -13.27
C THR A 27 -2.60 -15.75 -13.70
N GLU A 28 -2.31 -16.37 -14.85
CA GLU A 28 -0.94 -16.37 -15.41
C GLU A 28 -0.58 -15.01 -16.05
N ASP A 29 -1.58 -14.22 -16.42
CA ASP A 29 -1.43 -12.92 -17.07
C ASP A 29 -2.19 -11.78 -16.36
N ASP A 30 -1.70 -10.57 -16.66
CA ASP A 30 -2.11 -9.22 -16.30
C ASP A 30 -2.19 -8.88 -14.80
N GLY A 31 -1.32 -7.93 -14.41
CA GLY A 31 -1.13 -7.49 -13.03
C GLY A 31 -2.41 -7.08 -12.30
N CYS A 32 -2.39 -7.16 -10.98
CA CYS A 32 -3.52 -6.80 -10.12
C CYS A 32 -3.92 -5.34 -10.36
N GLY A 33 -5.10 -5.13 -10.93
CA GLY A 33 -5.69 -3.81 -11.15
C GLY A 33 -6.98 -3.59 -10.36
N ASP A 34 -7.53 -2.39 -10.48
CA ASP A 34 -8.83 -1.98 -9.90
C ASP A 34 -10.01 -2.88 -10.32
N TRP A 35 -10.02 -3.31 -11.58
CA TRP A 35 -10.94 -4.27 -12.19
C TRP A 35 -10.88 -5.69 -11.61
N GLY A 36 -9.82 -6.06 -10.90
CA GLY A 36 -9.65 -7.36 -10.23
C GLY A 36 -9.19 -7.18 -8.79
N PRO A 37 -10.09 -6.74 -7.86
CA PRO A 37 -9.68 -6.15 -6.59
C PRO A 37 -9.18 -7.24 -5.62
N LEU A 38 -7.92 -7.60 -5.78
CA LEU A 38 -7.18 -8.40 -4.80
C LEU A 38 -6.75 -7.57 -3.59
N PHE A 39 -6.83 -6.25 -3.74
CA PHE A 39 -6.68 -5.25 -2.70
C PHE A 39 -7.91 -4.33 -2.68
N GLY A 40 -8.26 -3.82 -1.50
CA GLY A 40 -9.20 -2.72 -1.33
C GLY A 40 -8.55 -1.35 -1.53
N GLU A 41 -9.30 -0.30 -1.24
CA GLU A 41 -8.82 1.08 -1.36
C GLU A 41 -7.72 1.41 -0.33
N PRO A 42 -6.69 2.19 -0.70
CA PRO A 42 -5.66 2.64 0.22
C PRO A 42 -6.26 3.61 1.26
N THR A 43 -5.93 3.40 2.54
CA THR A 43 -6.40 4.26 3.64
C THR A 43 -5.23 4.77 4.48
N VAL A 44 -5.30 6.01 4.97
CA VAL A 44 -4.28 6.56 5.87
C VAL A 44 -4.60 6.17 7.31
N SER A 45 -3.67 5.47 7.96
CA SER A 45 -3.74 5.07 9.36
C SER A 45 -2.62 5.71 10.16
N LYS A 46 -2.88 6.02 11.44
CA LYS A 46 -1.84 6.43 12.38
C LYS A 46 -1.27 5.20 13.08
N TRP A 47 0.05 5.13 13.25
CA TRP A 47 0.64 4.19 14.18
C TRP A 47 0.14 4.54 15.58
N MET A 48 -0.85 3.81 16.08
CA MET A 48 -1.09 3.75 17.52
C MET A 48 0.09 2.99 18.09
N GLY A 49 1.16 3.71 18.44
CA GLY A 49 2.26 3.13 19.19
C GLY A 49 1.65 2.41 20.40
N SER A 50 2.09 1.17 20.63
CA SER A 50 1.92 0.55 21.93
C SER A 50 2.28 1.58 22.99
N HIS A 51 1.49 1.67 24.07
CA HIS A 51 1.79 2.47 25.26
C HIS A 51 3.06 1.89 25.93
N ASP A 52 4.19 2.03 25.26
CA ASP A 52 5.50 1.65 25.71
C ASP A 52 6.17 2.96 26.15
N PRO A 53 6.22 3.22 27.47
CA PRO A 53 6.73 4.47 28.01
C PRO A 53 8.22 4.70 27.67
N ASP A 54 8.94 3.66 27.26
CA ASP A 54 10.36 3.69 26.93
C ASP A 54 10.62 3.71 25.40
N ALA A 55 9.58 3.74 24.57
CA ALA A 55 9.75 3.86 23.13
C ALA A 55 10.38 5.23 22.77
N PRO A 56 11.47 5.25 21.98
CA PRO A 56 12.13 6.49 21.61
C PRO A 56 11.16 7.43 20.88
N GLU A 57 11.18 8.74 21.21
CA GLU A 57 10.24 9.77 20.73
C GLU A 57 10.00 9.77 19.21
N ARG A 58 10.98 9.29 18.42
CA ARG A 58 10.90 9.13 16.97
C ARG A 58 9.80 8.18 16.46
N LYS A 59 9.11 7.46 17.35
CA LYS A 59 7.98 6.56 17.03
C LYS A 59 6.59 7.16 17.29
N LYS A 60 6.47 8.38 17.82
CA LYS A 60 5.20 8.86 18.40
C LYS A 60 4.09 9.23 17.42
N ASP A 61 4.37 9.63 16.19
CA ASP A 61 3.31 10.02 15.25
C ASP A 61 3.78 9.80 13.81
N ARG A 62 3.78 8.56 13.33
CA ARG A 62 3.91 8.31 11.88
C ARG A 62 2.57 7.87 11.33
N SER A 63 2.07 8.62 10.37
CA SER A 63 1.02 8.15 9.48
C SER A 63 1.62 7.15 8.50
N HIS A 64 0.87 6.13 8.15
CA HIS A 64 1.20 5.16 7.12
C HIS A 64 -0.03 4.93 6.24
N TRP A 65 0.20 4.39 5.06
CA TRP A 65 -0.85 3.97 4.15
C TRP A 65 -1.07 2.48 4.29
N ASP A 66 -2.33 2.11 4.46
CA ASP A 66 -2.79 0.73 4.55
C ASP A 66 -3.42 0.33 3.23
N LEU A 67 -2.99 -0.81 2.70
CA LEU A 67 -3.64 -1.46 1.58
C LEU A 67 -4.07 -2.87 2.01
N LYS A 68 -5.37 -3.07 2.18
CA LYS A 68 -5.93 -4.36 2.58
C LYS A 68 -5.97 -5.30 1.39
N LEU A 69 -5.28 -6.43 1.49
CA LEU A 69 -5.41 -7.58 0.60
C LEU A 69 -6.38 -8.60 1.24
N CYS A 70 -6.83 -9.58 0.45
CA CYS A 70 -7.74 -10.64 0.91
C CYS A 70 -7.37 -11.29 2.27
N LYS A 71 -6.08 -11.47 2.58
CA LYS A 71 -5.61 -12.13 3.83
C LYS A 71 -4.51 -11.39 4.59
N LYS A 72 -4.09 -10.23 4.11
CA LYS A 72 -2.93 -9.49 4.65
C LYS A 72 -3.15 -7.99 4.45
N THR A 73 -2.51 -7.17 5.27
CA THR A 73 -2.45 -5.73 5.04
C THR A 73 -1.01 -5.35 4.72
N LEU A 74 -0.82 -4.58 3.65
CA LEU A 74 0.47 -3.96 3.35
C LEU A 74 0.50 -2.57 3.97
N LEU A 75 1.61 -2.24 4.63
CA LEU A 75 1.85 -0.94 5.25
C LEU A 75 2.92 -0.20 4.45
N PHE A 76 2.62 1.02 4.02
CA PHE A 76 3.52 1.86 3.24
C PHE A 76 3.86 3.15 3.98
N ASP A 77 5.12 3.55 3.91
CA ASP A 77 5.59 4.84 4.43
C ASP A 77 5.24 5.97 3.45
N VAL A 78 5.34 5.68 2.15
CA VAL A 78 4.96 6.55 1.05
C VAL A 78 4.07 5.75 0.10
N PHE A 79 2.92 6.32 -0.26
CA PHE A 79 2.00 5.72 -1.21
C PHE A 79 1.46 6.80 -2.17
N GLU A 80 1.45 6.47 -3.45
CA GLU A 80 0.94 7.35 -4.52
C GLU A 80 -0.22 6.66 -5.24
N ASP A 81 -1.31 7.38 -5.49
CA ASP A 81 -2.45 6.87 -6.25
C ASP A 81 -2.72 7.78 -7.46
N GLU A 82 -2.31 7.31 -8.64
CA GLU A 82 -2.42 8.05 -9.90
C GLU A 82 -3.75 7.84 -10.61
N ARG A 83 -4.67 7.02 -10.07
CA ARG A 83 -6.02 6.87 -10.63
C ARG A 83 -6.80 8.19 -10.64
N GLY A 84 -6.41 9.12 -9.77
CA GLY A 84 -7.04 10.41 -9.57
C GLY A 84 -8.26 10.32 -8.65
N CYS A 85 -8.63 11.44 -8.03
CA CYS A 85 -9.92 11.56 -7.38
C CYS A 85 -11.00 11.62 -8.48
N TYR A 86 -11.94 10.67 -8.51
CA TYR A 86 -13.20 10.89 -9.21
C TYR A 86 -13.85 12.13 -8.59
N ALA A 87 -13.97 13.19 -9.39
CA ALA A 87 -14.67 14.42 -9.03
C ALA A 87 -16.19 14.19 -8.90
#